data_AF-A0A7V1IDK0-F1
#
_entry.id   AF-A0A7V1IDK0-F1
#
_cell.length_a   1.000
_cell.length_b   1.000
_cell.length_c   1.000
_cell.angle_alpha   90.00
_cell.angle_beta   90.00
_cell.angle_gamma   90.00
#
_symmetry.space_group_name_H-M   'P 1'
#
loop_
_entity.id
_entity.type
_entity.pdbx_description
1 polymer ?
#
loop_
_entity_poly.entity_id
_entity_poly.type
_entity_poly.pdbx_seq_one_letter_code
_entity_poly.pdbx_strand_id
1 'polypeptide(L)' 'MVAGLEADTLRKVDINRAGLEELESLPGIGPVLARRILEFRETNGPFRRSRDLLLVRGIGEKRMARLEPYITLTP' A
#
# COMPACT_ATOMS: atom_id res chain seq x y z
N MET A 1 18.12 26.52 -0.72
CA MET A 1 17.15 25.62 -1.37
C MET A 1 17.07 24.37 -0.51
N VAL A 2 15.89 24.06 0.01
CA VAL A 2 15.71 23.07 1.08
C VAL A 2 16.18 21.67 0.68
N ALA A 3 16.88 21.04 1.61
CA ALA A 3 17.31 19.65 1.58
C ALA A 3 16.13 18.68 1.42
N GLY A 4 16.37 17.56 0.75
CA GLY A 4 15.36 16.50 0.65
C GLY A 4 15.84 15.29 -0.15
N LEU A 5 16.94 14.69 0.31
CA LEU A 5 17.32 13.28 0.18
C LEU A 5 16.96 12.55 -1.13
N GLU A 6 18.00 12.24 -1.91
CA GLU A 6 17.98 11.10 -2.83
C GLU A 6 17.61 9.82 -2.07
N ALA A 7 16.34 9.42 -2.13
CA ALA A 7 15.86 8.16 -1.57
C ALA A 7 15.74 7.11 -2.66
N ASP A 8 16.87 6.73 -3.26
CA ASP A 8 16.98 5.46 -3.98
C ASP A 8 17.24 4.34 -2.95
N THR A 9 16.20 3.96 -2.21
CA THR A 9 16.21 2.83 -1.27
C THR A 9 14.78 2.31 -1.13
N LEU A 10 14.36 1.41 -2.04
CA LEU A 10 13.04 0.77 -2.07
C LEU A 10 11.87 1.76 -1.94
N ARG A 11 11.39 2.31 -3.06
CA ARG A 11 10.23 3.22 -3.08
C ARG A 11 9.02 2.56 -2.41
N LYS A 12 8.79 2.90 -1.14
CA LYS A 12 7.64 2.38 -0.38
C LYS A 12 6.38 3.10 -0.84
N VAL A 13 5.33 2.33 -1.06
CA VAL A 13 4.01 2.81 -1.48
C VAL A 13 3.20 3.14 -0.24
N ASP A 14 2.73 4.38 -0.13
CA ASP A 14 1.82 4.78 0.94
C ASP A 14 0.42 4.28 0.65
N ILE A 15 -0.08 3.31 1.41
CA ILE A 15 -1.38 2.67 1.11
C ILE A 15 -2.59 3.60 1.29
N ASN A 16 -2.44 4.69 2.05
CA ASN A 16 -3.49 5.69 2.24
C ASN A 16 -3.51 6.75 1.14
N ARG A 17 -2.38 6.99 0.47
CA ARG A 17 -2.23 8.06 -0.54
C ARG A 17 -2.03 7.54 -1.97
N ALA A 18 -1.54 6.32 -2.11
CA ALA A 18 -1.21 5.73 -3.39
C ALA A 18 -2.41 5.67 -4.32
N GLY A 19 -2.15 5.98 -5.60
CA GLY A 19 -3.07 5.75 -6.69
C GLY A 19 -3.15 4.28 -7.09
N LEU A 20 -4.00 3.99 -8.08
CA LEU A 20 -4.18 2.63 -8.59
C LEU A 20 -2.87 2.05 -9.13
N GLU A 21 -2.16 2.79 -9.98
CA GLU A 21 -0.91 2.34 -10.62
C GLU A 21 0.22 2.10 -9.60
N GLU A 22 0.31 2.93 -8.55
CA GLU A 22 1.29 2.75 -7.48
C GLU A 22 1.01 1.49 -6.64
N LEU A 23 -0.27 1.21 -6.37
CA LEU A 23 -0.67 -0.03 -5.69
C LEU A 23 -0.40 -1.26 -6.57
N GLU A 24 -0.62 -1.17 -7.89
CA GLU A 24 -0.32 -2.25 -8.85
C GLU A 24 1.18 -2.53 -8.99
N SER A 25 2.04 -1.56 -8.68
CA SER A 25 3.50 -1.74 -8.62
C SER A 25 3.93 -2.70 -7.48
N LEU A 26 3.05 -2.95 -6.51
CA LEU A 26 3.36 -3.83 -5.38
C LEU A 26 3.36 -5.32 -5.76
N PRO A 27 4.30 -6.12 -5.23
CA PRO A 27 4.45 -7.51 -5.62
C PRO A 27 3.22 -8.36 -5.26
N GLY A 28 2.51 -8.82 -6.30
CA GLY A 28 1.32 -9.65 -6.15
C GLY A 28 0.03 -8.85 -5.90
N ILE A 29 0.06 -7.53 -6.10
CA ILE A 29 -1.13 -6.69 -6.24
C ILE A 29 -1.34 -6.44 -7.73
N GLY A 30 -2.42 -6.98 -8.28
CA GLY A 30 -2.89 -6.63 -9.62
C GLY A 30 -4.04 -5.61 -9.56
N PRO A 31 -4.57 -5.18 -10.72
CA PRO A 31 -5.60 -4.12 -10.81
C PRO A 31 -6.84 -4.39 -9.95
N VAL A 32 -7.24 -5.67 -9.85
CA VAL A 32 -8.39 -6.08 -9.01
C VAL A 32 -8.12 -5.86 -7.52
N LEU A 33 -6.91 -6.15 -7.04
CA LEU A 33 -6.56 -5.96 -5.63
C LEU A 33 -6.29 -4.49 -5.32
N ALA A 34 -5.60 -3.78 -6.22
CA ALA A 34 -5.37 -2.34 -6.08
C ALA A 34 -6.71 -1.59 -5.93
N ARG A 35 -7.69 -1.90 -6.79
CA ARG A 35 -9.04 -1.31 -6.69
C ARG A 35 -9.75 -1.64 -5.38
N ARG A 36 -9.60 -2.87 -4.86
CA ARG A 36 -10.17 -3.24 -3.55
C ARG A 36 -9.53 -2.49 -2.38
N ILE A 37 -8.23 -2.21 -2.45
CA ILE A 37 -7.54 -1.40 -1.44
C ILE A 37 -8.11 0.03 -1.44
N LEU A 38 -8.31 0.61 -2.63
CA LEU A 38 -8.93 1.93 -2.80
C LEU A 38 -10.37 1.95 -2.24
N GLU A 39 -11.21 1.00 -2.67
CA GLU A 39 -12.59 0.89 -2.22
C GLU A 39 -12.69 0.66 -0.71
N PHE A 40 -11.77 -0.14 -0.15
CA PHE A 40 -11.71 -0.39 1.28
C PHE A 40 -11.47 0.91 2.06
N ARG A 41 -10.48 1.72 1.65
CA ARG A 41 -10.19 2.99 2.36
C ARG A 41 -11.27 4.06 2.17
N GLU A 42 -11.95 4.05 1.03
CA GLU A 42 -13.11 4.93 0.80
C GLU A 42 -14.30 4.56 1.68
N THR A 43 -14.54 3.25 1.89
CA THR A 43 -15.71 2.76 2.63
C THR A 43 -15.47 2.68 4.15
N ASN A 44 -14.28 2.27 4.58
CA ASN A 44 -13.94 2.01 5.98
C ASN A 44 -13.08 3.12 6.61
N GLY A 45 -12.64 4.09 5.81
CA GLY A 45 -11.67 5.10 6.21
C GLY A 45 -10.21 4.63 6.03
N PRO A 46 -9.23 5.49 6.33
CA PRO A 46 -7.82 5.21 6.12
C PRO A 46 -7.33 4.02 6.95
N PHE A 47 -6.36 3.28 6.41
CA PHE A 47 -5.65 2.23 7.13
C PHE A 47 -4.86 2.84 8.29
N ARG A 48 -4.93 2.20 9.47
CA ARG A 48 -4.22 2.67 10.68
C ARG A 48 -2.85 2.01 10.84
N ARG A 49 -2.71 0.79 10.33
CA ARG A 49 -1.46 0.01 10.30
C ARG A 49 -1.34 -0.75 8.99
N SER A 50 -0.12 -1.04 8.56
CA SER A 50 0.15 -1.72 7.29
C SER A 50 -0.58 -3.07 7.22
N ARG A 51 -0.65 -3.77 8.36
CA ARG A 51 -1.33 -5.05 8.53
C ARG A 51 -2.86 -4.99 8.36
N ASP A 52 -3.48 -3.81 8.37
CA ASP A 52 -4.91 -3.65 8.09
C ASP A 52 -5.24 -4.01 6.62
N LEU A 53 -4.24 -4.08 5.73
CA LEU A 53 -4.42 -4.66 4.40
C LEU A 53 -4.95 -6.10 4.42
N LEU A 54 -4.75 -6.86 5.51
CA LEU A 54 -5.34 -8.20 5.68
C LEU A 54 -6.88 -8.18 5.73
N LEU A 55 -7.48 -7.04 6.03
CA LEU A 55 -8.94 -6.86 6.00
C LEU A 55 -9.46 -6.78 4.56
N VAL A 56 -8.59 -6.47 3.59
CA VAL A 56 -8.95 -6.42 2.18
C VAL A 56 -9.07 -7.84 1.61
N ARG A 57 -10.26 -8.17 1.11
CA ARG A 57 -10.53 -9.50 0.54
C ARG A 57 -9.55 -9.86 -0.57
N GLY A 58 -8.78 -10.91 -0.33
CA GLY A 58 -7.76 -11.43 -1.25
C GLY A 58 -6.33 -11.08 -0.86
N ILE A 59 -6.11 -10.31 0.21
CA ILE A 59 -4.78 -10.16 0.81
C ILE A 59 -4.69 -11.10 2.02
N GLY A 60 -4.02 -12.24 1.84
CA GLY A 60 -3.72 -13.18 2.93
C GLY A 60 -2.33 -12.96 3.51
N GLU A 61 -2.00 -13.65 4.60
CA GLU A 61 -0.72 -13.48 5.32
C GLU A 61 0.52 -13.63 4.43
N LYS A 62 0.52 -14.61 3.51
CA LYS A 62 1.62 -14.80 2.55
C LYS A 62 1.83 -13.59 1.64
N ARG A 63 0.75 -12.92 1.21
CA ARG A 63 0.86 -11.70 0.41
C ARG A 63 1.31 -10.54 1.28
N MET A 64 0.69 -10.37 2.45
CA MET A 64 1.05 -9.31 3.40
C MET A 64 2.53 -9.31 3.76
N ALA A 65 3.12 -10.48 4.06
CA ALA A 65 4.54 -10.61 4.36
C ALA A 65 5.46 -10.16 3.19
N ARG A 66 5.00 -10.31 1.94
CA ARG A 66 5.72 -9.81 0.77
C ARG A 66 5.52 -8.32 0.53
N LEU A 67 4.41 -7.75 0.99
CA LEU A 67 4.08 -6.33 0.83
C LEU A 67 4.73 -5.47 1.92
N GLU A 68 4.84 -6.00 3.13
CA GLU A 68 5.38 -5.31 4.31
C GLU A 68 6.66 -4.49 4.06
N PRO A 69 7.70 -4.97 3.34
CA PRO A 69 8.88 -4.16 3.07
C PRO A 69 8.67 -3.02 2.06
N TYR A 70 7.62 -3.07 1.25
CA TYR A 70 7.32 -2.12 0.16
C TYR A 70 6.19 -1.15 0.49
N ILE A 71 5.58 -1.23 1.66
CA ILE A 71 4.46 -0.35 2.03
C ILE A 71 4.82 0.55 3.19
N THR A 72 4.19 1.71 3.22
CA THR A 72 4.29 2.66 4.31
C THR A 72 2.93 3.28 4.61
N LEU A 73 2.86 4.02 5.71
CA LEU A 73 1.72 4.82 6.12
C LEU A 73 2.25 6.20 6.47
N THR A 74 1.76 7.23 5.79
CA THR A 74 1.93 8.59 6.29
C THR A 74 0.78 8.87 7.27
N PRO A 75 1.06 9.45 8.44
CA PRO A 75 0.02 9.91 9.36
C PRO A 75 -0.88 11.01 8.77
#